data_AF-A0A9P9SZM2-F1
#
_entry.id   AF-A0A9P9SZM2-F1
#
_cell.length_a   1.000
_cell.length_b   1.000
_cell.length_c   1.000
_cell.angle_alpha   90.00
_cell.angle_beta   90.00
_cell.angle_gamma   90.00
#
_symmetry.space_group_name_H-M   'P 1'
#
loop_
_entity.id
_entity.type
_entity.pdbx_description
1 polymer ?
#
loop_
_entity_poly.entity_id
_entity_poly.type
_entity_poly.pdbx_seq_one_letter_code
_entity_poly.pdbx_strand_id
1 'polypeptide(L)'
;MTTQYMARKSGKETRAARLEEEFEKRPDPTALTVGTSQNNSSVVDYEPHPENSIKLDAEREKVVQSICNLYSGSACKEDMMVYAEEAIYDDPWSYCDTRYKIAREWYDYEVNQDYQIEVVSSESDEIIFKLQQEYTPRPIPVPKKVNSLVTLTLDHDGKVRYHKDMWNEKDYSHEV
;
A
#
# COMPACT_ATOMS: atom_id res chain seq x y z
N MET A 1 -4.17 -34.44 36.65
CA MET A 1 -5.23 -33.43 36.43
C MET A 1 -4.55 -32.09 36.31
N THR A 2 -4.40 -31.58 35.08
CA THR A 2 -3.80 -30.26 34.85
C THR A 2 -4.75 -29.51 33.92
N THR A 3 -5.59 -28.67 34.52
CA THR A 3 -6.55 -27.84 33.80
C THR A 3 -5.78 -26.70 33.15
N GLN A 4 -5.61 -26.78 31.84
CA GLN A 4 -5.07 -25.68 31.04
C GLN A 4 -6.11 -24.56 30.99
N TYR A 5 -5.74 -23.40 31.54
CA TYR A 5 -6.51 -22.17 31.47
C TYR A 5 -6.58 -21.72 30.00
N MET A 6 -7.64 -22.13 29.30
CA MET A 6 -8.06 -21.50 28.06
C MET A 6 -8.67 -20.14 28.42
N ALA A 7 -7.84 -19.09 28.39
CA ALA A 7 -8.34 -17.74 28.38
C ALA A 7 -9.10 -17.50 27.07
N ARG A 8 -10.42 -17.70 27.12
CA ARG A 8 -11.37 -17.21 26.11
C ARG A 8 -11.17 -15.69 25.96
N LYS A 9 -10.50 -15.25 24.89
CA LYS A 9 -10.72 -13.91 24.35
C LYS A 9 -11.98 -13.96 23.48
N SER A 10 -13.14 -13.83 24.12
CA SER A 10 -14.40 -13.53 23.45
C SER A 10 -14.45 -12.02 23.18
N GLY A 11 -13.67 -11.55 22.22
CA GLY A 11 -13.94 -10.30 21.53
C GLY A 11 -14.64 -10.64 20.22
N LYS A 12 -15.70 -9.92 19.83
CA LYS A 12 -16.19 -10.03 18.45
C LYS A 12 -15.07 -9.54 17.55
N GLU A 13 -14.41 -10.47 16.89
CA GLU A 13 -13.46 -10.17 15.83
C GLU A 13 -14.14 -9.26 14.81
N THR A 14 -13.55 -8.11 14.54
CA THR A 14 -14.10 -7.18 13.56
C THR A 14 -13.80 -7.73 12.17
N ARG A 15 -14.63 -7.36 11.18
CA ARG A 15 -14.35 -7.72 9.78
C ARG A 15 -12.97 -7.23 9.34
N ALA A 16 -12.60 -6.01 9.76
CA ALA A 16 -11.31 -5.41 9.45
C ALA A 16 -10.15 -6.24 10.01
N ALA A 17 -10.22 -6.69 11.27
CA ALA A 17 -9.18 -7.55 11.87
C ALA A 17 -9.01 -8.89 11.12
N ARG A 18 -10.11 -9.49 10.64
CA ARG A 18 -10.02 -10.70 9.80
C ARG A 18 -9.35 -10.43 8.46
N LEU A 19 -9.68 -9.31 7.83
CA LEU A 19 -9.09 -8.93 6.54
C LEU A 19 -7.61 -8.58 6.69
N GLU A 20 -7.20 -7.96 7.80
CA GLU A 20 -5.79 -7.80 8.15
C GLU A 20 -5.09 -9.15 8.28
N GLU A 21 -5.62 -10.06 9.10
CA GLU A 21 -5.02 -11.39 9.29
C GLU A 21 -4.90 -12.19 7.99
N GLU A 22 -5.89 -12.06 7.09
CA GLU A 22 -5.94 -12.80 5.84
C GLU A 22 -5.13 -12.15 4.71
N PHE A 23 -5.11 -10.82 4.61
CA PHE A 23 -4.59 -10.11 3.43
C PHE A 23 -3.45 -9.13 3.71
N GLU A 24 -3.10 -8.80 4.96
CA GLU A 24 -1.93 -7.97 5.24
C GLU A 24 -0.64 -8.75 4.99
N LYS A 25 -0.05 -8.54 3.82
CA LYS A 25 1.28 -9.06 3.52
C LYS A 25 2.34 -8.12 4.07
N ARG A 26 3.37 -8.71 4.70
CA ARG A 26 4.50 -8.01 5.29
C ARG A 26 5.80 -8.45 4.61
N PRO A 27 6.04 -8.05 3.35
CA PRO A 27 7.29 -8.37 2.66
C PRO A 27 8.49 -7.82 3.43
N ASP A 28 9.64 -8.50 3.32
CA ASP A 28 10.91 -7.95 3.82
C ASP A 28 11.33 -6.80 2.90
N PRO A 29 11.25 -5.54 3.35
CA PRO A 29 11.54 -4.41 2.50
C PRO A 29 13.03 -4.38 2.12
N THR A 30 13.92 -4.92 2.96
CA THR A 30 15.35 -5.02 2.63
C THR A 30 15.56 -5.95 1.46
N ALA A 31 14.92 -7.12 1.45
CA ALA A 31 15.05 -8.07 0.36
C ALA A 31 14.54 -7.51 -0.99
N LEU A 32 13.52 -6.65 -0.95
CA LEU A 32 12.91 -6.05 -2.14
C LEU A 32 13.60 -4.79 -2.64
N THR A 33 14.43 -4.14 -1.84
CA THR A 33 15.11 -2.88 -2.21
C THR A 33 16.62 -3.00 -2.38
N VAL A 34 17.19 -4.21 -2.32
CA VAL A 34 18.64 -4.39 -2.53
C VAL A 34 18.96 -4.30 -4.03
N GLY A 35 19.35 -3.10 -4.47
CA GLY A 35 19.81 -2.80 -5.84
C GLY A 35 20.72 -1.57 -5.95
N THR A 36 22.04 -1.80 -6.15
CA THR A 36 23.11 -0.89 -6.61
C THR A 36 23.71 0.22 -5.73
N SER A 37 23.38 0.36 -4.44
CA SER A 37 24.19 1.22 -3.57
C SER A 37 25.38 0.45 -2.96
N GLN A 38 26.62 0.76 -3.37
CA GLN A 38 27.88 0.20 -2.84
C GLN A 38 28.19 0.57 -1.37
N ASN A 39 27.19 0.92 -0.56
CA ASN A 39 27.41 1.35 0.82
C ASN A 39 26.72 0.40 1.80
N ASN A 40 27.53 -0.20 2.67
CA ASN A 40 27.16 -1.06 3.80
C ASN A 40 26.34 -0.31 4.88
N SER A 41 25.17 0.20 4.54
CA SER A 41 24.19 0.67 5.51
C SER A 41 22.88 -0.07 5.28
N SER A 42 22.29 -0.60 6.34
CA SER A 42 20.99 -1.27 6.42
C SER A 42 19.80 -0.35 6.11
N VAL A 43 19.97 0.62 5.20
CA VAL A 43 18.95 1.59 4.82
C VAL A 43 18.20 1.02 3.63
N VAL A 44 16.92 0.76 3.85
CA VAL A 44 15.98 0.35 2.80
C VAL A 44 15.82 1.51 1.80
N ASP A 45 15.90 1.22 0.51
CA ASP A 45 15.80 2.21 -0.57
C ASP A 45 14.46 2.12 -1.30
N TYR A 46 13.58 3.07 -1.00
CA TYR A 46 12.27 3.17 -1.63
C TYR A 46 12.26 4.04 -2.89
N GLU A 47 13.39 4.59 -3.34
CA GLU A 47 13.41 5.39 -4.57
C GLU A 47 13.09 4.51 -5.78
N PRO A 48 12.06 4.86 -6.59
CA PRO A 48 11.70 4.09 -7.77
C PRO A 48 12.69 4.35 -8.92
N HIS A 49 13.08 3.26 -9.59
CA HIS A 49 13.82 3.27 -10.85
C HIS A 49 12.94 2.66 -11.96
N PRO A 50 12.15 3.46 -12.70
CA PRO A 50 11.21 2.95 -13.70
C PRO A 50 11.83 2.02 -14.76
N GLU A 51 13.11 2.22 -15.07
CA GLU A 51 13.89 1.37 -15.97
C GLU A 51 14.09 -0.07 -15.48
N ASN A 52 13.98 -0.30 -14.17
CA ASN A 52 14.11 -1.61 -13.53
C ASN A 52 12.75 -2.29 -13.31
N SER A 53 11.63 -1.59 -13.57
CA SER A 53 10.29 -2.09 -13.30
C SER A 53 10.01 -3.39 -14.07
N ILE A 54 9.47 -4.38 -13.36
CA ILE A 54 8.96 -5.59 -14.02
C ILE A 54 7.74 -5.24 -14.88
N LYS A 55 7.56 -6.00 -15.98
CA LYS A 55 6.42 -5.82 -16.87
C LYS A 55 5.20 -6.55 -16.31
N LEU A 56 4.07 -5.86 -16.30
CA LEU A 56 2.78 -6.41 -15.89
C LEU A 56 1.98 -6.86 -17.11
N ASP A 57 1.05 -7.80 -16.88
CA ASP A 57 -0.05 -8.01 -17.83
C ASP A 57 -1.05 -6.83 -17.77
N ALA A 58 -1.96 -6.78 -18.74
CA ALA A 58 -2.88 -5.66 -18.89
C ALA A 58 -3.84 -5.49 -17.71
N GLU A 59 -4.19 -6.57 -17.00
CA GLU A 59 -5.11 -6.50 -15.85
C GLU A 59 -4.39 -5.90 -14.64
N ARG A 60 -3.16 -6.34 -14.38
CA ARG A 60 -2.31 -5.83 -13.29
C ARG A 60 -1.83 -4.40 -13.56
N GLU A 61 -1.48 -4.08 -14.80
CA GLU A 61 -1.14 -2.72 -15.22
C GLU A 61 -2.31 -1.76 -14.95
N LYS A 62 -3.55 -2.19 -15.23
CA LYS A 62 -4.74 -1.40 -14.91
C LYS A 62 -4.90 -1.18 -13.41
N VAL A 63 -4.66 -2.19 -12.58
CA VAL A 63 -4.71 -2.04 -11.11
C VAL A 63 -3.70 -0.97 -10.67
N VAL A 64 -2.44 -1.11 -11.05
CA VAL A 64 -1.38 -0.16 -10.67
C VAL A 64 -1.69 1.25 -11.18
N GLN A 65 -2.13 1.39 -12.44
CA GLN A 65 -2.50 2.69 -12.99
C GLN A 65 -3.64 3.35 -12.21
N SER A 66 -4.67 2.59 -11.82
CA SER A 66 -5.76 3.10 -11.01
C SER A 66 -5.31 3.52 -9.60
N ILE A 67 -4.34 2.82 -9.01
CA ILE A 67 -3.72 3.25 -7.75
C ILE A 67 -2.91 4.54 -7.95
N CYS A 68 -2.11 4.65 -9.01
CA CYS A 68 -1.38 5.88 -9.31
C CYS A 68 -2.31 7.07 -9.58
N ASN A 69 -3.45 6.84 -10.25
CA ASN A 69 -4.45 7.87 -10.47
C ASN A 69 -4.96 8.44 -9.13
N LEU A 70 -5.07 7.62 -8.08
CA LEU A 70 -5.42 8.08 -6.73
C LEU A 70 -4.37 9.01 -6.16
N TYR A 71 -3.13 8.56 -6.13
CA TYR A 71 -2.02 9.35 -5.61
C TYR A 71 -1.82 10.67 -6.37
N SER A 72 -2.14 10.72 -7.66
CA SER A 72 -2.11 11.93 -8.49
C SER A 72 -3.35 12.83 -8.39
N GLY A 73 -4.34 12.49 -7.57
CA GLY A 73 -5.61 13.23 -7.47
C GLY A 73 -6.47 13.22 -8.75
N SER A 74 -6.22 12.28 -9.67
CA SER A 74 -6.93 12.16 -10.96
C SER A 74 -7.93 11.02 -11.00
N ALA A 75 -8.08 10.29 -9.89
CA ALA A 75 -8.92 9.11 -9.83
C ALA A 75 -10.40 9.39 -10.12
N CYS A 76 -11.00 8.45 -10.85
CA CYS A 76 -12.41 8.42 -11.16
C CYS A 76 -13.11 7.22 -10.51
N LYS A 77 -14.41 7.07 -10.81
CA LYS A 77 -15.20 5.94 -10.31
C LYS A 77 -14.61 4.60 -10.76
N GLU A 78 -14.12 4.53 -12.00
CA GLU A 78 -13.55 3.32 -12.58
C GLU A 78 -12.27 2.91 -11.84
N ASP A 79 -11.45 3.86 -11.40
CA ASP A 79 -10.26 3.59 -10.60
C ASP A 79 -10.62 3.00 -9.24
N MET A 80 -11.68 3.50 -8.60
CA MET A 80 -12.20 2.90 -7.36
C MET A 80 -12.62 1.44 -7.52
N MET A 81 -13.07 1.04 -8.72
CA MET A 81 -13.59 -0.32 -8.94
C MET A 81 -12.50 -1.41 -8.92
N VAL A 82 -11.21 -1.05 -8.90
CA VAL A 82 -10.12 -2.01 -8.69
C VAL A 82 -10.07 -2.51 -7.25
N TYR A 83 -10.63 -1.76 -6.30
CA TYR A 83 -10.82 -2.24 -4.93
C TYR A 83 -12.04 -3.14 -4.80
N ALA A 84 -11.90 -4.17 -3.97
CA ALA A 84 -13.03 -4.90 -3.43
C ALA A 84 -13.92 -3.97 -2.60
N GLU A 85 -15.20 -4.31 -2.45
CA GLU A 85 -16.12 -3.51 -1.60
C GLU A 85 -15.60 -3.42 -0.16
N GLU A 86 -15.07 -4.53 0.33
CA GLU A 86 -14.43 -4.69 1.63
C GLU A 86 -12.90 -4.72 1.48
N ALA A 87 -12.34 -3.59 1.07
CA ALA A 87 -10.90 -3.38 1.00
C ALA A 87 -10.38 -2.54 2.17
N ILE A 88 -9.18 -2.86 2.62
CA ILE A 88 -8.42 -2.07 3.58
C ILE A 88 -7.40 -1.21 2.84
N TYR A 89 -7.31 0.05 3.23
CA TYR A 89 -6.19 0.95 2.93
C TYR A 89 -5.56 1.37 4.25
N ASP A 90 -4.25 1.25 4.33
CA ASP A 90 -3.47 1.41 5.55
C ASP A 90 -2.16 2.12 5.18
N ASP A 91 -2.04 3.36 5.63
CA ASP A 91 -0.82 4.16 5.51
C ASP A 91 -0.49 4.81 6.87
N PRO A 92 0.63 5.53 7.03
CA PRO A 92 1.03 6.13 8.30
C PRO A 92 0.05 7.17 8.87
N TRP A 93 -0.89 7.68 8.09
CA TRP A 93 -1.83 8.74 8.46
C TRP A 93 -3.30 8.30 8.47
N SER A 94 -3.64 7.26 7.73
CA SER A 94 -5.01 6.91 7.36
C SER A 94 -5.22 5.41 7.38
N TYR A 95 -6.35 5.01 7.96
CA TYR A 95 -6.83 3.65 7.95
C TYR A 95 -8.29 3.60 7.51
N CYS A 96 -8.55 2.98 6.37
CA CYS A 96 -9.89 2.82 5.79
C CYS A 96 -10.19 1.34 5.61
N ASP A 97 -11.36 0.88 6.07
CA ASP A 97 -11.75 -0.54 5.99
C ASP A 97 -12.84 -0.83 4.94
N THR A 98 -13.10 0.10 4.02
CA THR A 98 -14.00 -0.11 2.87
C THR A 98 -13.56 0.75 1.70
N ARG A 99 -13.87 0.31 0.47
CA ARG A 99 -13.71 1.15 -0.73
C ARG A 99 -14.41 2.51 -0.61
N TYR A 100 -15.55 2.57 0.08
CA TYR A 100 -16.26 3.83 0.30
C TYR A 100 -15.46 4.82 1.15
N LYS A 101 -14.83 4.34 2.24
CA LYS A 101 -13.96 5.18 3.07
C LYS A 101 -12.70 5.59 2.31
N ILE A 102 -12.11 4.67 1.54
CA ILE A 102 -10.98 4.98 0.65
C ILE A 102 -11.38 6.11 -0.31
N ALA A 103 -12.47 5.96 -1.06
CA ALA A 103 -12.94 6.97 -2.00
C ALA A 103 -13.14 8.36 -1.36
N ARG A 104 -13.58 8.39 -0.10
CA ARG A 104 -13.79 9.64 0.65
C ARG A 104 -12.47 10.37 0.92
N GLU A 105 -11.43 9.66 1.35
CA GLU A 105 -10.12 10.27 1.63
C GLU A 105 -9.53 10.93 0.39
N TRP A 106 -9.72 10.32 -0.79
CA TRP A 106 -9.14 10.80 -2.05
C TRP A 106 -9.98 11.85 -2.78
N TYR A 107 -11.27 12.01 -2.44
CA TYR A 107 -12.13 13.02 -3.08
C TYR A 107 -11.72 14.46 -2.72
N ASP A 108 -11.10 14.66 -1.55
CA ASP A 108 -10.67 15.97 -1.04
C ASP A 108 -9.18 16.26 -1.30
N TYR A 109 -8.48 15.37 -2.03
CA TYR A 109 -7.06 15.48 -2.35
C TYR A 109 -6.84 16.21 -3.68
N GLU A 110 -6.36 17.44 -3.62
CA GLU A 110 -5.81 18.17 -4.77
C GLU A 110 -4.29 18.01 -4.76
N VAL A 111 -3.73 17.09 -5.54
CA VAL A 111 -2.27 16.82 -5.52
C VAL A 111 -1.71 16.52 -6.93
N ASN A 112 -0.39 16.70 -7.02
CA ASN A 112 0.48 16.86 -8.19
C ASN A 112 0.52 15.64 -9.13
N GLN A 113 0.68 15.88 -10.44
CA GLN A 113 0.66 14.83 -11.48
C GLN A 113 1.96 14.02 -11.59
N ASP A 114 3.03 14.48 -10.96
CA ASP A 114 4.36 13.89 -11.09
C ASP A 114 4.56 12.77 -10.04
N TYR A 115 4.33 11.52 -10.46
CA TYR A 115 4.72 10.33 -9.71
C TYR A 115 5.69 9.47 -10.53
N GLN A 116 6.47 8.64 -9.83
CA GLN A 116 7.29 7.59 -10.45
C GLN A 116 7.02 6.27 -9.75
N ILE A 117 7.04 5.18 -10.50
CA ILE A 117 6.90 3.83 -9.94
C ILE A 117 7.98 2.89 -10.46
N GLU A 118 8.28 1.90 -9.63
CA GLU A 118 9.07 0.72 -10.00
C GLU A 118 8.36 -0.50 -9.43
N VAL A 119 7.78 -1.34 -10.29
CA VAL A 119 7.18 -2.61 -9.85
C VAL A 119 8.31 -3.59 -9.54
N VAL A 120 8.33 -4.10 -8.30
CA VAL A 120 9.38 -5.00 -7.78
C VAL A 120 8.91 -6.43 -7.58
N SER A 121 7.59 -6.67 -7.41
CA SER A 121 6.99 -8.00 -7.33
C SER A 121 5.60 -8.01 -7.98
N SER A 122 5.23 -9.14 -8.60
CA SER A 122 3.89 -9.35 -9.15
C SER A 122 3.54 -10.85 -9.15
N GLU A 123 3.23 -11.39 -7.97
CA GLU A 123 2.78 -12.77 -7.81
C GLU A 123 1.25 -12.88 -7.90
N SER A 124 0.70 -14.10 -7.99
CA SER A 124 -0.72 -14.33 -8.30
C SER A 124 -1.73 -13.54 -7.45
N ASP A 125 -1.40 -13.27 -6.19
CA ASP A 125 -2.23 -12.60 -5.19
C ASP A 125 -1.61 -11.28 -4.67
N GLU A 126 -0.54 -10.77 -5.28
CA GLU A 126 0.06 -9.49 -4.89
C GLU A 126 0.66 -8.68 -6.04
N ILE A 127 0.76 -7.38 -5.82
CA ILE A 127 1.61 -6.47 -6.59
C ILE A 127 2.36 -5.60 -5.57
N ILE A 128 3.68 -5.54 -5.70
CA ILE A 128 4.51 -4.69 -4.85
C ILE A 128 5.29 -3.73 -5.75
N PHE A 129 5.22 -2.45 -5.45
CA PHE A 129 5.93 -1.42 -6.20
C PHE A 129 6.42 -0.31 -5.30
N LYS A 130 7.55 0.28 -5.68
CA LYS A 130 7.98 1.55 -5.11
C LYS A 130 7.20 2.67 -5.76
N LEU A 131 6.82 3.67 -4.98
CA LEU A 131 6.12 4.87 -5.44
C LEU A 131 6.86 6.10 -4.93
N GLN A 132 7.15 7.03 -5.83
CA GLN A 132 7.50 8.40 -5.47
C GLN A 132 6.30 9.29 -5.75
N GLN A 133 5.86 10.02 -4.72
CA GLN A 133 4.81 11.01 -4.81
C GLN A 133 5.27 12.35 -4.21
N GLU A 134 4.65 13.44 -4.65
CA GLU A 134 4.88 14.76 -4.10
C GLU A 134 3.60 15.30 -3.48
N TYR A 135 3.64 15.59 -2.18
CA TYR A 135 2.50 16.19 -1.47
C TYR A 135 2.88 17.57 -0.93
N THR A 136 1.90 18.48 -0.88
CA THR A 136 2.08 19.82 -0.29
C THR A 136 1.38 19.89 1.07
N PRO A 137 2.10 19.74 2.19
CA PRO A 137 1.49 19.79 3.53
C PRO A 137 0.90 21.17 3.83
N ARG A 138 -0.40 21.27 4.08
CA ARG A 138 -0.97 22.53 4.63
C ARG A 138 -0.55 22.70 6.10
N PRO A 139 -0.15 23.91 6.56
CA PRO A 139 -0.19 25.21 5.87
C PRO A 139 1.12 25.63 5.17
N ILE A 140 2.14 24.76 5.10
CA ILE A 140 3.46 25.10 4.55
C ILE A 140 3.47 24.76 3.04
N PRO A 141 3.44 25.73 2.12
CA PRO A 141 3.31 25.48 0.68
C PRO A 141 4.65 25.04 0.05
N VAL A 142 5.37 24.13 0.70
CA VAL A 142 6.60 23.55 0.20
C VAL A 142 6.30 22.09 -0.12
N PRO A 143 6.27 21.72 -1.41
CA PRO A 143 6.08 20.34 -1.82
C PRO A 143 7.18 19.45 -1.23
N LYS A 144 6.79 18.27 -0.77
CA LYS A 144 7.68 17.24 -0.23
C LYS A 144 7.52 15.98 -1.04
N LYS A 145 8.66 15.45 -1.49
CA LYS A 145 8.73 14.12 -2.10
C LYS A 145 8.75 13.06 -1.01
N VAL A 146 7.97 12.02 -1.21
CA VAL A 146 7.92 10.82 -0.38
C VAL A 146 8.11 9.63 -1.29
N ASN A 147 9.02 8.76 -0.89
CA ASN A 147 9.21 7.46 -1.51
C ASN A 147 8.60 6.43 -0.56
N SER A 148 7.81 5.51 -1.10
CA SER A 148 7.16 4.45 -0.33
C SER A 148 7.21 3.11 -1.03
N LEU A 149 7.02 2.05 -0.26
CA LEU A 149 6.79 0.70 -0.75
C LEU A 149 5.30 0.39 -0.61
N VAL A 150 4.63 0.27 -1.74
CA VAL A 150 3.21 -0.07 -1.81
C VAL A 150 3.06 -1.57 -2.01
N THR A 151 2.30 -2.21 -1.13
CA THR A 151 1.91 -3.63 -1.22
C THR A 151 0.41 -3.74 -1.42
N LEU A 152 0.01 -4.28 -2.56
CA LEU A 152 -1.38 -4.59 -2.88
C LEU A 152 -1.58 -6.10 -2.78
N THR A 153 -2.45 -6.56 -1.88
CA THR A 153 -2.92 -7.95 -1.86
C THR A 153 -4.26 -8.03 -2.60
N LEU A 154 -4.37 -8.99 -3.51
CA LEU A 154 -5.52 -9.17 -4.40
C LEU A 154 -6.40 -10.34 -3.94
N ASP A 155 -7.72 -10.25 -4.17
CA ASP A 155 -8.60 -11.42 -4.08
C ASP A 155 -8.61 -12.25 -5.37
N HIS A 156 -9.41 -13.31 -5.37
CA HIS A 156 -9.60 -14.23 -6.49
C HIS A 156 -10.17 -13.56 -7.76
N ASP A 157 -10.81 -12.40 -7.64
CA ASP A 157 -11.30 -11.60 -8.77
C ASP A 157 -10.25 -10.58 -9.26
N GLY A 158 -9.03 -10.62 -8.69
CA GLY A 158 -7.96 -9.67 -9.00
C GLY A 158 -8.19 -8.28 -8.39
N LYS A 159 -9.11 -8.14 -7.42
CA LYS A 159 -9.39 -6.85 -6.78
C LYS A 159 -8.53 -6.64 -5.54
N VAL A 160 -8.12 -5.40 -5.30
CA VAL A 160 -7.35 -5.02 -4.11
C VAL A 160 -8.21 -5.23 -2.86
N ARG A 161 -7.74 -6.10 -1.96
CA ARG A 161 -8.30 -6.37 -0.63
C ARG A 161 -7.53 -5.66 0.47
N TYR A 162 -6.22 -5.55 0.33
CA TYR A 162 -5.37 -4.85 1.26
C TYR A 162 -4.38 -3.98 0.49
N HIS A 163 -4.33 -2.71 0.83
CA HIS A 163 -3.38 -1.75 0.29
C HIS A 163 -2.60 -1.19 1.47
N LYS A 164 -1.33 -1.60 1.59
CA LYS A 164 -0.38 -1.02 2.54
C LYS A 164 0.54 -0.05 1.81
N ASP A 165 0.62 1.19 2.29
CA ASP A 165 1.59 2.19 1.82
C ASP A 165 2.60 2.45 2.94
N MET A 166 3.85 2.02 2.76
CA MET A 166 4.90 2.14 3.77
C MET A 166 5.92 3.22 3.42
N TRP A 167 6.12 4.17 4.32
CA TRP A 167 7.07 5.25 4.13
C TRP A 167 8.42 4.95 4.81
N ASN A 168 8.43 4.05 5.80
CA ASN A 168 9.64 3.59 6.48
C ASN A 168 9.51 2.13 6.99
N GLU A 169 10.64 1.52 7.35
CA GLU A 169 10.72 0.13 7.82
C GLU A 169 9.89 -0.18 9.09
N LYS A 170 9.50 0.83 9.86
CA LYS A 170 8.78 0.67 11.14
C LYS A 170 7.26 0.74 10.99
N ASP A 171 6.74 1.04 9.80
CA ASP A 171 5.30 1.28 9.62
C ASP A 171 4.42 0.01 9.80
N TYR A 172 5.00 -1.19 9.80
CA TYR A 172 4.28 -2.42 10.18
C TYR A 172 4.12 -2.60 11.70
N SER A 173 4.93 -1.92 12.50
CA SER A 173 4.94 -2.14 13.95
C SER A 173 3.73 -1.55 14.66
N HIS A 174 3.09 -0.53 14.08
CA HIS A 174 2.11 0.33 14.79
C HIS A 174 2.61 0.78 16.18
N GLU A 175 3.93 0.74 16.42
CA GLU A 175 4.54 1.15 17.68
C GLU A 175 4.78 2.66 17.62
N VAL A 176 4.13 3.37 18.54
CA VAL A 176 4.28 4.82 18.76
C VAL A 176 5.54 5.09 19.57
#